data_AF-A0A1F3W0J0-F1
#
_entry.id   AF-A0A1F3W0J0-F1
#
_cell.length_a   1.000
_cell.length_b   1.000
_cell.length_c   1.000
_cell.angle_alpha   90.00
_cell.angle_beta   90.00
_cell.angle_gamma   90.00
#
_symmetry.space_group_name_H-M   'P 1'
#
loop_
_entity.id
_entity.type
_entity.pdbx_description
1 polymer ?
#
loop_
_entity_poly.entity_id
_entity_poly.type
_entity_poly.pdbx_seq_one_letter_code
_entity_poly.pdbx_strand_id
1 'polypeptide(L)'
;MKNTTILLAGIFVLGSFSEIWCQQQPNNGGFENWDAVGSSNEEPTNWSGMMTGNLCGFCGLAASQRVFRDASVIHSGTYSARIQSTSYAGNIVNGAITTGQVNAPSTTPSDGYNQTVQSNASFNHPFTSQPDD
;
A
#
# COMPACT_ATOMS: atom_id res chain seq x y z
N MET A 1 -58.93 17.80 -34.74
CA MET A 1 -59.10 17.28 -33.36
C MET A 1 -57.70 17.34 -32.74
N LYS A 2 -57.32 18.39 -32.00
CA LYS A 2 -57.46 18.51 -30.53
C LYS A 2 -57.12 17.15 -29.88
N ASN A 3 -55.99 16.98 -29.18
CA ASN A 3 -55.77 17.57 -27.86
C ASN A 3 -54.29 17.82 -27.54
N THR A 4 -54.01 19.07 -27.21
CA THR A 4 -52.89 19.55 -26.39
C THR A 4 -53.24 19.34 -24.91
N THR A 5 -52.37 18.72 -24.10
CA THR A 5 -52.26 19.04 -22.67
C THR A 5 -50.85 18.69 -22.18
N ILE A 6 -50.10 19.73 -21.80
CA ILE A 6 -48.85 19.72 -21.03
C ILE A 6 -49.20 20.20 -19.62
N LEU A 7 -48.78 19.48 -18.57
CA LEU A 7 -48.18 19.95 -17.29
C LEU A 7 -48.28 18.80 -16.23
N LEU A 8 -47.18 18.21 -15.77
CA LEU A 8 -46.23 18.64 -14.71
C LEU A 8 -46.72 18.30 -13.28
N ALA A 9 -46.19 17.21 -12.71
CA ALA A 9 -46.08 17.02 -11.27
C ALA A 9 -44.73 16.36 -10.99
N GLY A 10 -43.86 17.10 -10.31
CA GLY A 10 -42.42 16.87 -10.25
C GLY A 10 -42.02 15.61 -9.49
N ILE A 11 -40.96 14.98 -9.98
CA ILE A 11 -40.03 14.23 -9.15
C ILE A 11 -38.68 14.93 -9.28
N PHE A 12 -38.37 15.72 -8.25
CA PHE A 12 -37.01 16.10 -7.92
C PHE A 12 -36.26 14.81 -7.55
N VAL A 13 -35.47 14.25 -8.46
CA VAL A 13 -34.31 13.44 -8.05
C VAL A 13 -33.09 14.30 -8.27
N LEU A 14 -32.89 15.25 -7.36
CA LEU A 14 -31.54 15.67 -6.99
C LEU A 14 -30.96 14.51 -6.16
N GLY A 15 -30.56 13.44 -6.84
CA GLY A 15 -29.84 12.33 -6.25
C GLY A 15 -28.37 12.70 -6.13
N SER A 16 -28.04 13.44 -5.08
CA SER A 16 -26.78 13.40 -4.34
C SER A 16 -25.53 13.06 -5.15
N PHE A 17 -24.88 14.06 -5.76
CA PHE A 17 -23.43 14.01 -5.93
C PHE A 17 -22.81 14.27 -4.56
N SER A 18 -22.76 13.25 -3.72
CA SER A 18 -21.78 13.23 -2.63
C SER A 18 -20.47 12.74 -3.24
N GLU A 19 -19.78 13.62 -3.96
CA GLU A 19 -18.32 13.55 -3.98
C GLU A 19 -17.88 13.87 -2.56
N ILE A 20 -17.88 12.84 -1.71
CA ILE A 20 -17.09 12.89 -0.49
C ILE A 20 -15.69 13.08 -1.04
N TRP A 21 -15.10 14.26 -0.82
CA TRP A 21 -13.70 14.55 -1.07
C TRP A 21 -12.87 13.69 -0.12
N CYS A 22 -12.89 12.38 -0.33
CA CYS A 22 -11.93 11.47 0.25
C CYS A 22 -10.71 11.61 -0.65
N GLN A 23 -9.63 12.15 -0.08
CA GLN A 23 -8.35 12.11 -0.77
C GLN A 23 -8.03 10.69 -1.16
N GLN A 24 -7.41 10.54 -2.33
CA GLN A 24 -6.98 9.24 -2.82
C GLN A 24 -6.17 8.52 -1.73
N GLN A 25 -6.74 7.43 -1.21
CA GLN A 25 -6.09 6.59 -0.21
C GLN A 25 -5.09 5.66 -0.91
N PRO A 26 -3.98 5.31 -0.25
CA PRO A 26 -3.13 4.22 -0.70
C PRO A 26 -3.94 2.95 -0.91
N ASN A 27 -3.68 2.24 -2.01
CA ASN A 27 -4.27 0.94 -2.25
C ASN A 27 -3.93 0.01 -1.08
N ASN A 28 -4.93 -0.71 -0.56
CA ASN A 28 -4.75 -1.60 0.57
C ASN A 28 -4.13 -0.91 1.81
N GLY A 29 -4.42 0.37 2.05
CA GLY A 29 -3.93 1.11 3.23
C GLY A 29 -4.41 0.55 4.57
N GLY A 30 -5.46 -0.27 4.57
CA GLY A 30 -5.92 -1.02 5.73
C GLY A 30 -5.18 -2.34 5.98
N PHE A 31 -4.31 -2.79 5.06
CA PHE A 31 -3.55 -4.05 5.17
C PHE A 31 -4.41 -5.32 5.29
N GLU A 32 -5.52 -5.38 4.57
CA GLU A 32 -6.44 -6.53 4.58
C GLU A 32 -6.05 -7.61 3.56
N ASN A 33 -5.43 -7.21 2.45
CA ASN A 33 -5.01 -8.11 1.39
C ASN A 33 -3.50 -8.37 1.45
N TRP A 34 -3.11 -9.64 1.30
CA TRP A 34 -1.72 -10.08 1.42
C TRP A 34 -1.39 -11.10 0.33
N ASP A 35 -0.19 -10.96 -0.22
CA ASP A 35 0.36 -11.86 -1.22
C ASP A 35 1.17 -12.96 -0.54
N ALA A 36 1.26 -14.13 -1.18
CA ALA A 36 2.07 -15.26 -0.75
C ALA A 36 1.86 -15.69 0.73
N VAL A 37 0.61 -15.58 1.23
CA VAL A 37 0.21 -15.92 2.59
C VAL A 37 0.71 -17.29 3.03
N GLY A 38 1.35 -17.37 4.19
CA GLY A 38 1.91 -18.60 4.73
C GLY A 38 3.28 -18.98 4.18
N SER A 39 3.90 -18.12 3.38
CA SER A 39 5.29 -18.27 2.90
C SER A 39 6.24 -17.28 3.58
N SER A 40 7.55 -17.48 3.42
CA SER A 40 8.57 -16.53 3.89
C SER A 40 8.57 -15.19 3.16
N ASN A 41 7.80 -15.07 2.07
CA ASN A 41 7.73 -13.87 1.23
C ASN A 41 6.36 -13.19 1.33
N GLU A 42 5.61 -13.47 2.41
CA GLU A 42 4.31 -12.83 2.66
C GLU A 42 4.48 -11.32 2.89
N GLU A 43 3.84 -10.52 2.05
CA GLU A 43 3.83 -9.05 2.07
C GLU A 43 2.42 -8.51 1.75
N PRO A 44 2.03 -7.31 2.22
CA PRO A 44 0.73 -6.73 1.87
C PRO A 44 0.64 -6.41 0.38
N THR A 45 -0.47 -6.77 -0.25
CA THR A 45 -0.67 -6.51 -1.69
C THR A 45 -0.59 -5.01 -1.98
N ASN A 46 0.14 -4.61 -3.05
CA ASN A 46 0.47 -3.23 -3.46
C ASN A 46 1.48 -2.49 -2.57
N TRP A 47 2.13 -3.20 -1.65
CA TRP A 47 3.22 -2.67 -0.87
C TRP A 47 4.46 -3.55 -1.05
N SER A 48 5.64 -2.92 -0.97
CA SER A 48 6.93 -3.59 -1.09
C SER A 48 7.71 -3.41 0.20
N GLY A 49 8.22 -4.53 0.72
CA GLY A 49 9.22 -4.56 1.78
C GLY A 49 10.59 -4.93 1.24
N MET A 50 11.50 -5.31 2.14
CA MET A 50 12.82 -5.80 1.74
C MET A 50 12.77 -7.10 0.94
N MET A 51 11.69 -7.89 1.00
CA MET A 51 11.64 -9.17 0.28
C MET A 51 11.45 -8.98 -1.22
N THR A 52 10.68 -7.96 -1.62
CA THR A 52 10.44 -7.58 -3.02
C THR A 52 11.30 -6.40 -3.47
N GLY A 53 12.17 -5.89 -2.59
CA GLY A 53 13.10 -4.80 -2.84
C GLY A 53 14.27 -5.16 -3.77
N ASN A 54 14.97 -4.13 -4.25
CA ASN A 54 16.21 -4.26 -5.00
C ASN A 54 17.40 -4.25 -4.03
N LEU A 55 17.93 -5.44 -3.76
CA LEU A 55 18.97 -5.65 -2.77
C LEU A 55 20.31 -5.98 -3.43
N CYS A 56 21.39 -5.54 -2.82
CA CYS A 56 22.73 -5.99 -3.19
C CYS A 56 22.83 -7.52 -3.07
N GLY A 57 23.69 -8.16 -3.87
CA GLY A 57 23.77 -9.63 -3.91
C GLY A 57 23.99 -10.29 -2.54
N PHE A 58 24.76 -9.66 -1.66
CA PHE A 58 24.97 -10.14 -0.29
C PHE A 58 23.82 -9.74 0.66
N CYS A 59 23.17 -8.60 0.40
CA CYS A 59 22.03 -8.09 1.17
C CYS A 59 20.80 -9.01 1.00
N GLY A 60 20.68 -9.70 -0.13
CA GLY A 60 19.66 -10.73 -0.37
C GLY A 60 19.68 -11.86 0.67
N LEU A 61 20.84 -12.16 1.28
CA LEU A 61 20.93 -13.15 2.36
C LEU A 61 20.27 -12.66 3.65
N ALA A 62 20.26 -11.34 3.85
CA ALA A 62 19.58 -10.69 4.96
C ALA A 62 18.12 -10.33 4.62
N ALA A 63 17.67 -10.53 3.37
CA ALA A 63 16.28 -10.41 2.97
C ALA A 63 15.48 -11.48 3.70
N SER A 64 14.82 -11.05 4.75
CA SER A 64 13.95 -11.88 5.56
C SER A 64 12.70 -11.10 5.87
N GLN A 65 11.59 -11.82 6.04
CA GLN A 65 10.32 -11.24 6.34
C GLN A 65 10.41 -10.42 7.63
N ARG A 66 10.03 -9.15 7.52
CA ARG A 66 10.02 -8.17 8.64
C ARG A 66 8.71 -7.41 8.73
N VAL A 67 7.79 -7.69 7.82
CA VAL A 67 6.43 -7.20 7.81
C VAL A 67 5.52 -8.41 7.87
N PHE A 68 4.66 -8.44 8.87
CA PHE A 68 3.83 -9.60 9.19
C PHE A 68 2.37 -9.20 9.24
N ARG A 69 1.51 -10.08 8.75
CA ARG A 69 0.07 -9.94 8.91
C ARG A 69 -0.29 -10.24 10.36
N ASP A 70 -0.90 -9.28 11.03
CA ASP A 70 -1.29 -9.40 12.42
C ASP A 70 -2.81 -9.31 12.55
N ALA A 71 -3.40 -10.23 13.30
CA ALA A 71 -4.84 -10.25 13.61
C ALA A 71 -5.14 -9.94 15.09
N SER A 72 -4.10 -9.69 15.90
CA SER A 72 -4.21 -9.47 17.35
C SER A 72 -4.25 -8.00 17.72
N VAL A 73 -3.56 -7.14 16.97
CA VAL A 73 -3.53 -5.69 17.17
C VAL A 73 -4.02 -5.02 15.89
N ILE A 74 -5.27 -4.58 15.89
CA ILE A 74 -5.97 -4.03 14.72
C ILE A 74 -6.66 -2.72 15.08
N HIS A 75 -6.65 -1.76 14.15
CA HIS A 75 -7.39 -0.51 14.30
C HIS A 75 -8.79 -0.61 13.68
N SER A 76 -8.86 -1.20 12.47
CA SER A 76 -10.08 -1.41 11.70
C SER A 76 -9.87 -2.63 10.79
N GLY A 77 -10.95 -3.31 10.40
CA GLY A 77 -10.85 -4.50 9.56
C GLY A 77 -10.50 -5.77 10.33
N THR A 78 -9.81 -6.70 9.68
CA THR A 78 -9.44 -8.02 10.24
C THR A 78 -7.95 -8.11 10.52
N TYR A 79 -7.14 -7.35 9.78
CA TYR A 79 -5.69 -7.48 9.81
C TYR A 79 -5.01 -6.11 9.95
N SER A 80 -3.74 -6.14 10.35
CA SER A 80 -2.83 -5.00 10.29
C SER A 80 -1.45 -5.46 9.83
N ALA A 81 -0.62 -4.51 9.42
CA ALA A 81 0.79 -4.75 9.18
C ALA A 81 1.61 -4.52 10.46
N ARG A 82 2.21 -5.58 10.98
CA ARG A 82 3.20 -5.49 12.06
C ARG A 82 4.61 -5.47 11.47
N ILE A 83 5.32 -4.36 11.66
CA ILE A 83 6.68 -4.15 11.20
C ILE A 83 7.64 -4.40 12.38
N GLN A 84 8.67 -5.21 12.19
CA GLN A 84 9.65 -5.52 13.23
C GLN A 84 11.08 -5.48 12.72
N SER A 85 11.98 -4.96 13.55
CA SER A 85 13.41 -5.13 13.37
C SER A 85 13.82 -6.53 13.84
N THR A 86 14.57 -7.24 13.03
CA THR A 86 15.06 -8.60 13.34
C THR A 86 16.58 -8.64 13.20
N SER A 87 17.23 -9.50 13.98
CA SER A 87 18.67 -9.68 13.88
C SER A 87 19.01 -10.60 12.71
N TYR A 88 20.03 -10.23 11.94
CA TYR A 88 20.66 -11.07 10.94
C TYR A 88 22.17 -10.99 11.08
N ALA A 89 22.82 -12.14 11.24
CA ALA A 89 24.28 -12.24 11.42
C ALA A 89 24.83 -11.29 12.51
N GLY A 90 24.10 -11.13 13.63
CA GLY A 90 24.50 -10.28 14.75
C GLY A 90 24.19 -8.78 14.59
N ASN A 91 23.68 -8.35 13.44
CA ASN A 91 23.28 -6.96 13.19
C ASN A 91 21.75 -6.82 13.25
N ILE A 92 21.25 -5.71 13.79
CA ILE A 92 19.82 -5.39 13.75
C ILE A 92 19.50 -4.81 12.38
N VAL A 93 18.54 -5.41 11.70
CA VAL A 93 18.03 -4.94 10.41
C VAL A 93 16.59 -4.51 10.60
N ASN A 94 16.27 -3.27 10.22
CA ASN A 94 14.95 -2.69 10.38
C ASN A 94 13.95 -3.29 9.39
N GLY A 95 12.70 -3.42 9.83
CA GLY A 95 11.57 -3.61 8.91
C GLY A 95 11.21 -2.29 8.24
N ALA A 96 10.79 -2.37 6.97
CA ALA A 96 10.30 -1.23 6.21
C ALA A 96 9.23 -1.72 5.22
N ILE A 97 8.30 -0.83 4.88
CA ILE A 97 7.29 -1.05 3.87
C ILE A 97 7.01 0.27 3.13
N THR A 98 6.77 0.19 1.83
CA THR A 98 6.52 1.35 0.97
C THR A 98 5.62 0.97 -0.19
N THR A 99 4.98 1.95 -0.82
CA THR A 99 4.29 1.76 -2.11
C THR A 99 5.25 1.86 -3.31
N GLY A 100 6.52 2.21 -3.05
CA GLY A 100 7.61 2.19 -4.03
C GLY A 100 8.41 0.88 -3.97
N GLN A 101 9.69 0.97 -4.28
CA GLN A 101 10.67 -0.10 -4.15
C GLN A 101 11.68 0.25 -3.05
N VAL A 102 11.89 -0.68 -2.13
CA VAL A 102 13.02 -0.60 -1.17
C VAL A 102 14.31 -0.92 -1.91
N ASN A 103 15.32 -0.05 -1.81
CA ASN A 103 16.63 -0.25 -2.41
C ASN A 103 17.70 -0.32 -1.31
N ALA A 104 18.50 -1.39 -1.32
CA ALA A 104 19.63 -1.58 -0.43
C ALA A 104 20.87 -1.96 -1.27
N PRO A 105 21.57 -0.97 -1.86
CA PRO A 105 22.68 -1.22 -2.79
C PRO A 105 23.94 -1.76 -2.10
N SER A 106 24.06 -1.61 -0.78
CA SER A 106 25.15 -2.13 0.02
C SER A 106 24.65 -2.55 1.42
N THR A 107 25.55 -3.12 2.24
CA THR A 107 25.27 -3.41 3.65
C THR A 107 25.40 -2.19 4.56
N THR A 108 25.73 -1.02 4.01
CA THR A 108 25.83 0.24 4.77
C THR A 108 24.44 0.89 4.86
N PRO A 109 23.89 1.10 6.07
CA PRO A 109 22.54 1.62 6.21
C PRO A 109 22.28 2.98 5.54
N SER A 110 23.30 3.85 5.46
CA SER A 110 23.19 5.18 4.84
C SER A 110 22.96 5.14 3.33
N ASP A 111 23.26 4.01 2.69
CA ASP A 111 23.14 3.86 1.23
C ASP A 111 21.74 3.41 0.82
N GLY A 112 20.90 3.00 1.80
CA GLY A 112 19.54 2.55 1.56
C GLY A 112 18.58 3.69 1.25
N TYR A 113 17.67 3.48 0.31
CA TYR A 113 16.65 4.46 -0.07
C TYR A 113 15.39 3.78 -0.59
N ASN A 114 14.28 4.52 -0.60
CA ASN A 114 13.05 4.10 -1.27
C ASN A 114 12.92 4.87 -2.59
N GLN A 115 12.49 4.19 -3.65
CA GLN A 115 12.34 4.76 -4.98
C GLN A 115 10.99 4.38 -5.57
N THR A 116 10.33 5.33 -6.21
CA THR A 116 9.21 5.03 -7.11
C THR A 116 9.75 4.59 -8.47
N VAL A 117 9.37 3.40 -8.95
CA VAL A 117 9.71 2.94 -10.30
C VAL A 117 8.51 3.18 -11.22
N GLN A 118 8.50 4.31 -11.93
CA GLN A 118 7.34 4.74 -12.74
C GLN A 118 6.95 3.73 -13.83
N SER A 119 7.89 2.94 -14.34
CA SER A 119 7.64 1.92 -15.36
C SER A 119 7.11 0.60 -14.79
N ASN A 120 7.07 0.43 -13.46
CA ASN A 120 6.65 -0.81 -12.82
C ASN A 120 5.54 -0.56 -11.80
N ALA A 121 4.32 -1.01 -12.12
CA ALA A 121 3.14 -0.83 -11.29
C ALA A 121 3.22 -1.51 -9.90
N SER A 122 4.12 -2.48 -9.71
CA SER A 122 4.36 -3.07 -8.38
C SER A 122 5.16 -2.16 -7.45
N PHE A 123 5.81 -1.14 -7.99
CA PHE A 123 6.68 -0.20 -7.27
C PHE A 123 6.30 1.26 -7.55
N ASN A 124 5.05 1.48 -7.93
CA ASN A 124 4.46 2.80 -7.97
C ASN A 124 2.99 2.72 -7.53
N HIS A 125 2.57 3.75 -6.81
CA HIS A 125 1.16 4.00 -6.54
C HIS A 125 0.81 5.30 -7.25
N PRO A 126 0.12 5.24 -8.41
CA PRO A 126 -0.26 6.44 -9.14
C PRO A 126 -1.09 7.35 -8.24
N PHE A 127 -0.66 8.59 -8.07
CA PHE A 127 -1.34 9.56 -7.23
C PHE A 127 -1.67 10.78 -8.09
N THR A 128 -2.96 11.09 -8.21
CA THR A 128 -3.46 12.19 -9.08
C THR A 128 -4.12 13.30 -8.28
N SER A 129 -4.22 13.11 -6.96
CA SER A 129 -4.79 14.09 -6.03
C SER A 129 -3.69 14.98 -5.44
N GLN A 130 -4.08 15.90 -4.57
CA GLN A 130 -3.17 16.63 -3.68
C GLN A 130 -3.27 15.99 -2.28
N PRO A 131 -2.15 15.75 -1.57
CA PRO A 131 -2.22 15.33 -0.17
C PRO A 131 -2.86 16.44 0.67
N ASP A 132 -3.56 16.10 1.75
CA ASP A 132 -3.88 17.11 2.77
C ASP A 132 -2.62 17.68 3.40
N ASP A 133 -2.67 18.98 3.67
CA ASP A 133 -1.78 19.65 4.62
C ASP A 133 -2.37 19.56 6.04
#